data_AF-A0A8T3DSE3-F1
#
_entry.id   AF-A0A8T3DSE3-F1
#
_cell.length_a   1.000
_cell.length_b   1.000
_cell.length_c   1.000
_cell.angle_alpha   90.00
_cell.angle_beta   90.00
_cell.angle_gamma   90.00
#
_symmetry.space_group_name_H-M   'P 1'
#
loop_
_entity.id
_entity.type
_entity.pdbx_description
1 polymer ?
#
loop_
_entity_poly.entity_id
_entity_poly.type
_entity_poly.pdbx_seq_one_letter_code
_entity_poly.pdbx_strand_id
1 'polypeptide(L)'
;MSSSYKREKEQRRKLQYFLSDLAILGSLQGFRYFQPWLRGREELLLTIVNEDLGWHSPGFPVSVASSFSSSTTGSSSSSSSEATSPLSAAQPTPGPPQQANRNVEAHLLPASPSEREIAVPEINCTLFLLAGYAKYGRPYAWIRSNHERLVNIGGTDSMVRDTPMKLKSITDWGSQGTRVWDVVSELVCLCTIPPPANPFALDMRYLQTLPLSERFLVSGALINFLEILVVQCSQEEPFYSKVVEEMDPLRRLHVQALWEVQHHRSEAVTVGPGPSEQQ
;
A
#
# COMPACT_ATOMS: atom_id res chain seq x y z
N MET A 1 -3.63 26.65 27.67
CA MET A 1 -3.35 25.96 26.38
C MET A 1 -4.67 25.77 25.64
N SER A 2 -4.81 26.37 24.46
CA SER A 2 -6.07 26.40 23.67
C SER A 2 -6.55 24.99 23.29
N SER A 3 -7.88 24.78 23.31
CA SER A 3 -8.55 23.53 22.88
C SER A 3 -8.20 23.14 21.43
N SER A 4 -7.91 24.14 20.59
CA SER A 4 -7.48 23.94 19.20
C SER A 4 -6.14 23.20 19.10
N TYR A 5 -5.16 23.56 19.93
CA TYR A 5 -3.84 22.92 19.94
C TYR A 5 -3.91 21.45 20.38
N LYS A 6 -4.80 21.13 21.34
CA LYS A 6 -5.02 19.75 21.78
C LYS A 6 -5.59 18.89 20.66
N ARG A 7 -6.58 19.41 19.92
CA ARG A 7 -7.22 18.71 18.80
C ARG A 7 -6.24 18.47 17.64
N GLU A 8 -5.45 19.48 17.28
CA GLU A 8 -4.45 19.34 16.23
C GLU A 8 -3.38 18.29 16.59
N LYS A 9 -2.89 18.30 17.84
CA LYS A 9 -1.93 17.30 18.33
C LYS A 9 -2.51 15.89 18.28
N GLU A 10 -3.78 15.72 18.64
CA GLU A 10 -4.46 14.43 18.57
C GLU A 10 -4.62 13.94 17.12
N GLN A 11 -5.01 14.82 16.20
CA GLN A 11 -5.11 14.50 14.77
C GLN A 11 -3.77 14.06 14.19
N ARG A 12 -2.68 14.77 14.48
CA ARG A 12 -1.33 14.38 14.05
C ARG A 12 -0.95 13.00 14.60
N ARG A 13 -1.28 12.70 15.85
CA ARG A 13 -1.03 11.39 16.46
C ARG A 13 -1.84 10.28 15.78
N LYS A 14 -3.13 10.50 15.52
CA LYS A 14 -3.98 9.56 14.77
C LYS A 14 -3.43 9.29 13.37
N LEU A 15 -3.02 10.34 12.67
CA LEU A 15 -2.42 10.22 11.35
C LEU A 15 -1.12 9.41 11.39
N GLN A 16 -0.28 9.62 12.40
CA GLN A 16 0.95 8.83 12.56
C GLN A 16 0.66 7.33 12.74
N TYR A 17 -0.37 6.94 13.51
CA TYR A 17 -0.77 5.54 13.60
C TYR A 17 -1.21 4.99 12.24
N PHE A 18 -2.05 5.74 11.52
CA PHE A 18 -2.48 5.37 10.18
C PHE A 18 -1.29 5.16 9.24
N LEU A 19 -0.31 6.07 9.23
CA LEU A 19 0.89 5.95 8.41
C LEU A 19 1.77 4.77 8.80
N SER A 20 1.85 4.45 10.11
CA SER A 20 2.56 3.26 10.58
C SER A 20 1.90 1.98 10.08
N ASP A 21 0.57 1.90 10.14
CA ASP A 21 -0.17 0.74 9.63
C ASP A 21 -0.06 0.62 8.12
N LEU A 22 -0.04 1.77 7.41
CA LEU A 22 0.10 1.84 5.96
C LEU A 22 1.46 1.30 5.53
N ALA A 23 2.53 1.61 6.27
CA ALA A 23 3.85 1.05 6.03
C ALA A 23 3.90 -0.47 6.28
N ILE A 24 3.26 -0.96 7.35
CA ILE A 24 3.16 -2.39 7.64
C ILE A 24 2.43 -3.09 6.48
N LEU A 25 1.20 -2.69 6.17
CA LEU A 25 0.42 -3.28 5.09
C LEU A 25 1.14 -3.21 3.74
N GLY A 26 1.76 -2.07 3.43
CA GLY A 26 2.48 -1.82 2.18
C GLY A 26 3.71 -2.69 1.96
N SER A 27 4.20 -3.37 3.00
CA SER A 27 5.33 -4.30 2.94
C SER A 27 4.91 -5.77 2.80
N LEU A 28 3.61 -6.04 2.82
CA LEU A 28 3.08 -7.41 2.78
C LEU A 28 2.73 -7.82 1.34
N GLN A 29 2.71 -9.12 1.12
CA GLN A 29 2.29 -9.73 -0.14
C GLN A 29 1.55 -11.04 0.14
N GLY A 30 0.79 -11.54 -0.85
CA GLY A 30 0.09 -12.82 -0.78
C GLY A 30 -1.38 -12.74 -0.36
N PHE A 31 -2.01 -11.57 -0.47
CA PHE A 31 -3.46 -11.43 -0.36
C PHE A 31 -4.13 -11.79 -1.69
N ARG A 32 -5.30 -12.41 -1.63
CA ARG A 32 -6.04 -12.89 -2.81
C ARG A 32 -6.71 -11.77 -3.61
N TYR A 33 -7.29 -10.78 -2.92
CA TYR A 33 -8.17 -9.78 -3.54
C TYR A 33 -7.50 -8.44 -3.78
N PHE A 34 -6.34 -8.20 -3.17
CA PHE A 34 -5.64 -6.94 -3.34
C PHE A 34 -4.12 -7.12 -3.26
N GLN A 35 -3.39 -6.18 -3.83
CA GLN A 35 -1.95 -6.11 -3.74
C GLN A 35 -1.56 -4.69 -3.28
N PRO A 36 -0.95 -4.56 -2.10
CA PRO A 36 -0.44 -3.29 -1.64
C PRO A 36 0.98 -3.05 -2.19
N TRP A 37 1.29 -1.81 -2.55
CA TRP A 37 2.63 -1.39 -2.94
C TRP A 37 2.97 -0.04 -2.31
N LEU A 38 3.93 -0.05 -1.39
CA LEU A 38 4.35 1.16 -0.70
C LEU A 38 5.11 2.10 -1.64
N ARG A 39 4.46 3.19 -2.05
CA ARG A 39 5.02 4.20 -2.94
C ARG A 39 5.94 5.18 -2.20
N GLY A 40 5.59 5.48 -0.95
CA GLY A 40 6.34 6.41 -0.11
C GLY A 40 5.89 6.34 1.35
N ARG A 41 6.41 7.25 2.18
CA ARG A 41 6.08 7.27 3.61
C ARG A 41 4.61 7.61 3.91
N GLU A 42 3.97 8.32 3.00
CA GLU A 42 2.58 8.79 3.14
C GLU A 42 1.64 8.19 2.09
N GLU A 43 2.14 7.32 1.21
CA GLU A 43 1.44 6.87 0.00
C GLU A 43 1.56 5.36 -0.20
N LEU A 44 0.42 4.72 -0.45
CA LEU A 44 0.27 3.32 -0.80
C LEU A 44 -0.53 3.21 -2.10
N LEU A 45 0.00 2.50 -3.09
CA LEU A 45 -0.81 2.02 -4.21
C LEU A 45 -1.48 0.70 -3.81
N LEU A 46 -2.75 0.55 -4.14
CA LEU A 46 -3.53 -0.63 -3.81
C LEU A 46 -4.24 -1.11 -5.08
N THR A 47 -3.77 -2.23 -5.62
CA THR A 47 -4.42 -2.92 -6.75
C THR A 47 -5.48 -3.85 -6.17
N ILE A 48 -6.72 -3.78 -6.64
CA ILE A 48 -7.83 -4.61 -6.14
C ILE A 48 -8.49 -5.35 -7.31
N VAL A 49 -8.75 -6.63 -7.12
CA VAL A 49 -9.39 -7.50 -8.13
C VAL A 49 -10.87 -7.13 -8.28
N ASN A 50 -11.34 -7.13 -9.52
CA ASN A 50 -12.71 -6.73 -9.87
C ASN A 50 -13.70 -7.90 -9.84
N GLU A 51 -13.27 -9.09 -10.23
CA GLU A 51 -14.08 -10.30 -10.33
C GLU A 51 -13.30 -11.49 -9.78
N ASP A 52 -13.89 -12.26 -8.86
CA ASP A 52 -13.27 -13.45 -8.29
C ASP A 52 -13.44 -14.68 -9.21
N LEU A 53 -13.01 -14.55 -10.48
CA LEU A 53 -13.03 -15.64 -11.47
C LEU A 53 -11.91 -16.68 -11.24
N GLY A 54 -11.41 -16.82 -10.01
CA GLY A 54 -10.23 -17.62 -9.70
C GLY A 54 -8.93 -16.86 -9.89
N TRP A 55 -8.93 -15.56 -9.58
CA TRP A 55 -7.73 -14.72 -9.60
C TRP A 55 -6.56 -15.36 -8.84
N HIS A 56 -5.36 -15.22 -9.39
CA HIS A 56 -4.11 -15.70 -8.80
C HIS A 56 -3.21 -14.49 -8.60
N SER A 57 -2.59 -14.40 -7.42
CA SER A 57 -1.60 -13.35 -7.17
C SER A 57 -0.50 -13.48 -8.23
N PRO A 58 -0.34 -12.51 -9.13
CA PRO A 58 0.76 -12.51 -10.08
C PRO A 58 2.00 -12.30 -9.23
N GLY A 59 2.83 -13.34 -9.08
CA GLY A 59 4.10 -13.17 -8.40
C GLY A 59 4.90 -12.10 -9.13
N PHE A 60 5.02 -10.92 -8.53
CA PHE A 60 5.83 -9.85 -9.11
C PHE A 60 7.29 -10.02 -8.71
N PRO A 61 8.23 -9.70 -9.62
CA PRO A 61 9.65 -9.74 -9.32
C PRO A 61 9.94 -8.80 -8.16
N VAL A 62 10.52 -9.35 -7.09
CA VAL A 62 11.06 -8.60 -5.96
C VAL A 62 11.92 -7.46 -6.49
N SER A 63 11.70 -6.24 -5.97
CA SER A 63 12.52 -5.07 -6.24
C SER A 63 14.01 -5.41 -6.10
N VAL A 64 14.74 -5.38 -7.21
CA VAL A 64 16.22 -5.48 -7.30
C VAL A 64 16.97 -4.35 -6.58
N ALA A 65 16.26 -3.48 -5.85
CA ALA A 65 16.84 -2.37 -5.11
C ALA A 65 17.75 -2.81 -3.94
N SER A 66 17.68 -4.06 -3.50
CA SER A 66 18.58 -4.61 -2.47
C SER A 66 19.88 -5.22 -3.02
N SER A 67 20.09 -5.22 -4.35
CA SER A 67 21.30 -5.79 -4.98
C SER A 67 22.40 -4.77 -5.30
N PHE A 68 22.46 -3.63 -4.58
CA PHE A 68 23.64 -2.77 -4.64
C PHE A 68 24.69 -3.25 -3.64
N SER A 69 25.35 -4.35 -4.01
CA SER A 69 26.69 -4.64 -3.49
C SER A 69 27.61 -3.47 -3.83
N SER A 70 28.21 -2.91 -2.79
CA SER A 70 29.28 -1.94 -2.81
C SER A 70 30.33 -2.24 -3.90
N SER A 71 30.45 -1.35 -4.88
CA SER A 71 31.69 -1.18 -5.63
C SER A 71 31.97 0.31 -5.81
N THR A 72 32.91 0.79 -5.01
CA THR A 72 33.63 2.03 -5.20
C THR A 72 34.34 2.04 -6.54
N THR A 73 34.06 3.02 -7.38
CA THR A 73 35.07 3.63 -8.29
C THR A 73 34.71 5.10 -8.49
N GLY A 74 35.72 5.97 -8.36
CA GLY A 74 35.57 7.41 -8.41
C GLY A 74 36.02 8.04 -9.73
N SER A 75 35.74 9.35 -9.83
CA SER A 75 36.21 10.35 -10.80
C SER A 75 35.71 10.18 -12.25
N SER A 76 35.32 11.22 -13.00
CA SER A 76 35.81 12.60 -13.04
C SER A 76 34.79 13.55 -13.72
N SER A 77 35.04 14.85 -13.52
CA SER A 77 34.35 16.06 -13.97
C SER A 77 34.38 16.33 -15.49
N SER A 78 33.34 16.98 -16.02
CA SER A 78 33.38 17.99 -17.11
C SER A 78 31.97 18.55 -17.32
N SER A 79 31.69 19.79 -16.88
CA SER A 79 31.71 21.05 -17.64
C SER A 79 30.54 21.24 -18.64
N SER A 80 29.62 22.12 -18.23
CA SER A 80 28.95 23.21 -18.99
C SER A 80 28.40 22.94 -20.39
N SER A 81 27.11 23.20 -20.57
CA SER A 81 26.59 23.96 -21.73
C SER A 81 25.23 24.57 -21.39
N GLU A 82 25.21 25.90 -21.37
CA GLU A 82 24.02 26.75 -21.41
C GLU A 82 23.29 26.60 -22.75
N ALA A 83 21.96 26.68 -22.75
CA ALA A 83 21.19 27.26 -23.86
C ALA A 83 19.72 27.52 -23.46
N THR A 84 19.47 28.80 -23.11
CA THR A 84 18.34 29.64 -23.57
C THR A 84 16.90 29.16 -23.44
N SER A 85 16.22 29.70 -22.43
CA SER A 85 14.78 30.04 -22.48
C SER A 85 14.60 31.46 -23.05
N PRO A 86 13.48 31.76 -23.71
CA PRO A 86 12.90 33.11 -23.66
C PRO A 86 11.60 33.12 -22.85
N LEU A 87 11.60 34.00 -21.85
CA LEU A 87 10.45 34.51 -21.13
C LEU A 87 9.61 35.38 -22.07
N SER A 88 8.29 35.16 -22.11
CA SER A 88 7.32 36.18 -22.50
C SER A 88 6.58 36.66 -21.26
N ALA A 89 6.81 37.93 -20.94
CA ALA A 89 6.17 38.68 -19.88
C ALA A 89 4.76 39.10 -20.28
N ALA A 90 3.79 38.90 -19.38
CA ALA A 90 2.53 39.65 -19.37
C ALA A 90 2.26 40.11 -17.93
N GLN A 91 2.20 41.43 -17.76
CA GLN A 91 1.94 42.13 -16.49
C GLN A 91 0.49 41.92 -15.99
N PRO A 92 0.24 42.14 -14.68
CA PRO A 92 -1.05 41.88 -14.04
C PRO A 92 -1.97 43.11 -14.04
N THR A 93 -3.25 42.92 -14.32
CA THR A 93 -4.31 43.90 -14.02
C THR A 93 -5.16 43.46 -12.82
N PRO A 94 -5.53 44.36 -11.88
CA PRO A 94 -6.17 44.02 -10.62
C PRO A 94 -7.71 44.00 -10.73
N GLY A 95 -8.34 42.92 -10.24
CA GLY A 95 -9.78 42.78 -10.04
C GLY A 95 -10.14 42.61 -8.55
N PRO A 96 -11.36 43.02 -8.11
CA PRO A 96 -11.68 43.34 -6.72
C PRO A 96 -11.94 42.11 -5.80
N PRO A 97 -11.92 42.30 -4.46
CA PRO A 97 -11.94 41.21 -3.50
C PRO A 97 -13.37 40.71 -3.24
N GLN A 98 -13.69 39.50 -3.70
CA GLN A 98 -14.89 38.78 -3.26
C GLN A 98 -14.53 37.63 -2.34
N GLN A 99 -14.63 37.95 -1.05
CA GLN A 99 -15.19 37.12 0.03
C GLN A 99 -14.89 35.62 0.01
N ALA A 100 -13.98 35.25 0.90
CA ALA A 100 -13.82 33.92 1.45
C ALA A 100 -15.14 33.37 2.00
N ASN A 101 -15.72 32.35 1.36
CA ASN A 101 -16.29 31.19 2.05
C ASN A 101 -16.57 30.00 1.11
N ARG A 102 -16.14 28.82 1.54
CA ARG A 102 -16.61 27.47 1.14
C ARG A 102 -16.28 26.94 -0.27
N ASN A 103 -15.07 26.42 -0.46
CA ASN A 103 -14.88 25.15 -1.18
C ASN A 103 -13.50 24.52 -0.88
N VAL A 104 -13.31 23.92 0.30
CA VAL A 104 -12.02 23.30 0.69
C VAL A 104 -11.87 21.88 0.13
N GLU A 105 -12.96 21.27 -0.37
CA GLU A 105 -12.96 19.90 -0.88
C GLU A 105 -12.72 19.79 -2.40
N ALA A 106 -12.82 20.89 -3.15
CA ALA A 106 -12.75 20.85 -4.62
C ALA A 106 -11.33 20.65 -5.21
N HIS A 107 -10.27 20.66 -4.40
CA HIS A 107 -8.89 20.63 -4.91
C HIS A 107 -7.94 19.81 -4.02
N LEU A 108 -8.39 18.65 -3.52
CA LEU A 108 -7.51 17.69 -2.85
C LEU A 108 -6.85 16.77 -3.87
N LEU A 109 -6.08 17.38 -4.77
CA LEU A 109 -5.27 16.63 -5.73
C LEU A 109 -4.25 15.77 -4.95
N PRO A 110 -3.90 14.56 -5.43
CA PRO A 110 -2.74 13.87 -4.90
C PRO A 110 -1.51 14.77 -4.98
N ALA A 111 -0.68 14.77 -3.94
CA ALA A 111 0.56 15.56 -3.94
C ALA A 111 1.61 15.01 -4.93
N SER A 112 1.42 13.78 -5.40
CA SER A 112 2.29 13.09 -6.35
C SER A 112 1.63 12.91 -7.72
N PRO A 113 2.33 13.21 -8.84
CA PRO A 113 1.81 12.98 -10.20
C PRO A 113 1.56 11.49 -10.51
N SER A 114 0.58 11.23 -11.38
CA SER A 114 0.12 9.90 -11.81
C SER A 114 1.04 9.20 -12.82
N GLU A 115 2.04 9.88 -13.36
CA GLU A 115 2.47 9.69 -14.75
C GLU A 115 3.33 8.44 -15.04
N ARG A 116 3.69 7.64 -14.03
CA ARG A 116 4.38 6.34 -14.20
C ARG A 116 3.98 5.38 -13.08
N GLU A 117 2.74 4.90 -13.11
CA GLU A 117 2.32 3.82 -12.21
C GLU A 117 3.09 2.53 -12.55
N ILE A 118 3.92 2.10 -11.59
CA ILE A 118 4.85 0.97 -11.71
C ILE A 118 4.11 -0.38 -11.69
N ALA A 119 2.86 -0.40 -11.25
CA ALA A 119 1.99 -1.57 -11.38
C ALA A 119 1.17 -1.42 -12.66
N VAL A 120 1.51 -2.20 -13.69
CA VAL A 120 0.68 -2.36 -14.88
C VAL A 120 -0.73 -2.75 -14.40
N PRO A 121 -1.79 -1.99 -14.73
CA PRO A 121 -3.15 -2.39 -14.37
C PRO A 121 -3.43 -3.72 -15.05
N GLU A 122 -3.47 -4.78 -14.26
CA GLU A 122 -3.77 -6.10 -14.78
C GLU A 122 -5.23 -6.13 -15.22
N ILE A 123 -5.50 -6.89 -16.28
CA ILE A 123 -6.85 -7.06 -16.82
C ILE A 123 -7.74 -7.52 -15.66
N ASN A 124 -8.83 -6.81 -15.38
CA ASN A 124 -9.74 -7.03 -14.25
C ASN A 124 -9.26 -6.58 -12.85
N CYS A 125 -8.36 -5.60 -12.77
CA CYS A 125 -7.98 -4.97 -11.50
C CYS A 125 -8.18 -3.45 -11.52
N THR A 126 -8.65 -2.89 -10.41
CA THR A 126 -8.77 -1.45 -10.17
C THR A 126 -7.65 -0.97 -9.25
N LEU A 127 -6.96 0.08 -9.64
CA LEU A 127 -5.84 0.66 -8.91
C LEU A 127 -6.30 1.88 -8.12
N PHE A 128 -5.89 1.95 -6.86
CA PHE A 128 -6.15 3.07 -5.95
C PHE A 128 -4.84 3.65 -5.43
N LEU A 129 -4.84 4.97 -5.18
CA LEU A 129 -3.85 5.60 -4.31
C LEU A 129 -4.51 5.86 -2.96
N LEU A 130 -3.97 5.27 -1.90
CA LEU A 130 -4.30 5.60 -0.51
C LEU A 130 -3.17 6.47 0.05
N ALA A 131 -3.50 7.65 0.57
CA ALA A 131 -2.49 8.53 1.15
C ALA A 131 -2.98 9.25 2.42
N GLY A 132 -2.03 9.53 3.31
CA GLY A 132 -2.24 10.24 4.57
C GLY A 132 -1.34 11.46 4.69
N TYR A 133 -1.45 12.42 3.76
CA TYR A 133 -0.58 13.59 3.75
C TYR A 133 -0.76 14.45 4.99
N ALA A 134 0.35 14.81 5.65
CA ALA A 134 0.34 15.73 6.78
C ALA A 134 -0.38 17.07 6.49
N LYS A 135 -0.26 17.58 5.26
CA LYS A 135 -0.93 18.82 4.80
C LYS A 135 -2.46 18.76 4.93
N TYR A 136 -3.04 17.58 4.71
CA TYR A 136 -4.50 17.41 4.78
C TYR A 136 -4.98 16.91 6.15
N GLY A 137 -4.06 16.37 6.96
CA GLY A 137 -4.31 15.98 8.34
C GLY A 137 -5.26 14.79 8.50
N ARG A 138 -5.57 14.06 7.42
CA ARG A 138 -6.42 12.87 7.39
C ARG A 138 -6.13 12.01 6.15
N PRO A 139 -6.52 10.73 6.15
CA PRO A 139 -6.36 9.86 4.99
C PRO A 139 -7.36 10.19 3.87
N TYR A 140 -6.97 9.85 2.64
CA TYR A 140 -7.79 9.94 1.43
C TYR A 140 -7.44 8.81 0.47
N ALA A 141 -8.42 8.35 -0.30
CA ALA A 141 -8.24 7.38 -1.36
C ALA A 141 -8.64 8.01 -2.71
N TRP A 142 -7.88 7.74 -3.77
CA TRP A 142 -8.20 8.16 -5.14
C TRP A 142 -8.21 6.94 -6.04
N ILE A 143 -9.12 6.93 -7.00
CA ILE A 143 -9.10 5.94 -8.09
C ILE A 143 -7.99 6.34 -9.07
N ARG A 144 -7.28 5.36 -9.62
CA ARG A 144 -6.20 5.56 -10.61
C ARG A 144 -6.46 4.81 -11.91
N SER A 145 -7.23 3.73 -11.87
CA SER A 145 -7.71 3.02 -13.07
C SER A 145 -9.19 2.64 -12.95
N ASN A 146 -9.82 2.23 -14.06
CA ASN A 146 -11.22 1.77 -14.15
C ASN A 146 -12.26 2.68 -13.47
N HIS A 147 -12.10 4.00 -13.61
CA HIS A 147 -12.98 4.97 -12.97
C HIS A 147 -14.46 4.78 -13.32
N GLU A 148 -14.73 4.35 -14.55
CA GLU A 148 -16.07 4.09 -15.10
C GLU A 148 -16.83 2.96 -14.38
N ARG A 149 -16.14 2.05 -13.67
CA ARG A 149 -16.80 0.97 -12.93
C ARG A 149 -17.39 1.44 -11.59
N LEU A 150 -16.78 2.46 -10.98
CA LEU A 150 -17.09 2.89 -9.62
C LEU A 150 -17.75 4.27 -9.57
N VAL A 151 -17.62 5.05 -10.64
CA VAL A 151 -18.22 6.38 -10.76
C VAL A 151 -18.92 6.48 -12.12
N ASN A 152 -20.18 6.93 -12.12
CA ASN A 152 -20.90 7.27 -13.34
C ASN A 152 -20.28 8.53 -13.97
N ILE A 153 -19.20 8.36 -14.74
CA ILE A 153 -18.55 9.46 -15.46
C ILE A 153 -19.35 9.76 -16.71
N GLY A 154 -20.37 10.60 -16.55
CA GLY A 154 -20.94 11.35 -17.66
C GLY A 154 -20.01 12.49 -18.03
N GLY A 155 -19.12 12.26 -19.02
CA GLY A 155 -18.33 13.31 -19.65
C GLY A 155 -16.83 13.31 -19.35
N THR A 156 -16.06 13.60 -20.38
CA THR A 156 -14.60 13.80 -20.42
C THR A 156 -14.14 14.97 -19.54
N ASP A 157 -14.22 14.83 -18.22
CA ASP A 157 -13.67 15.84 -17.31
C ASP A 157 -12.49 15.26 -16.53
N SER A 158 -11.28 15.67 -16.91
CA SER A 158 -10.01 15.22 -16.33
C SER A 158 -9.94 15.42 -14.82
N MET A 159 -10.72 16.36 -14.28
CA MET A 159 -10.76 16.69 -12.85
C MET A 159 -11.41 15.61 -11.97
N VAL A 160 -12.17 14.67 -12.55
CA VAL A 160 -12.77 13.56 -11.79
C VAL A 160 -11.71 12.60 -11.25
N ARG A 161 -10.58 12.44 -11.97
CA ARG A 161 -9.49 11.53 -11.56
C ARG A 161 -8.74 12.01 -10.31
N ASP A 162 -8.85 13.29 -9.99
CA ASP A 162 -8.17 13.90 -8.85
C ASP A 162 -9.10 14.16 -7.66
N THR A 163 -10.37 13.78 -7.77
CA THR A 163 -11.32 13.86 -6.66
C THR A 163 -11.17 12.62 -5.77
N PRO A 164 -10.89 12.79 -4.46
CA PRO A 164 -10.81 11.64 -3.56
C PRO A 164 -12.19 10.98 -3.38
N MET A 165 -12.19 9.67 -3.17
CA MET A 165 -13.38 8.89 -2.88
C MET A 165 -13.96 9.28 -1.52
N LYS A 166 -15.29 9.28 -1.45
CA LYS A 166 -16.06 9.44 -0.21
C LYS A 166 -16.33 8.08 0.41
N LEU A 167 -15.32 7.53 1.08
CA LEU A 167 -15.43 6.27 1.83
C LEU A 167 -15.99 6.53 3.23
N LYS A 168 -16.80 5.60 3.73
CA LYS A 168 -17.37 5.68 5.08
C LYS A 168 -16.27 5.62 6.13
N SER A 169 -15.33 4.68 5.99
CA SER A 169 -14.15 4.53 6.85
C SER A 169 -13.38 5.86 6.98
N ILE A 170 -13.11 6.54 5.87
CA ILE A 170 -12.39 7.81 5.85
C ILE A 170 -13.21 8.95 6.46
N THR A 171 -14.52 8.97 6.20
CA THR A 171 -15.43 9.99 6.75
C THR A 171 -15.52 9.88 8.27
N ASP A 172 -15.57 8.65 8.78
CA ASP A 172 -15.69 8.34 10.21
C ASP A 172 -14.33 8.38 10.94
N TRP A 173 -13.20 8.52 10.24
CA TRP A 173 -11.85 8.54 10.84
C TRP A 173 -11.65 9.61 11.93
N GLY A 174 -12.35 10.73 11.84
CA GLY A 174 -12.28 11.79 12.84
C GLY A 174 -12.91 11.40 14.18
N SER A 175 -14.03 10.68 14.14
CA SER A 175 -14.86 10.29 15.28
C SER A 175 -14.55 8.89 15.80
N GLN A 176 -14.12 7.99 14.91
CA GLN A 176 -13.83 6.59 15.21
C GLN A 176 -12.34 6.27 15.08
N GLY A 177 -11.92 5.17 15.70
CA GLY A 177 -10.54 4.70 15.67
C GLY A 177 -10.13 4.05 14.35
N THR A 178 -10.65 4.52 13.22
CA THR A 178 -10.48 3.89 11.91
C THR A 178 -9.01 3.74 11.54
N ARG A 179 -8.66 2.54 11.08
CA ARG A 179 -7.32 2.11 10.69
C ARG A 179 -7.24 1.87 9.19
N VAL A 180 -6.05 1.57 8.70
CA VAL A 180 -5.80 1.35 7.27
C VAL A 180 -6.60 0.16 6.74
N TRP A 181 -6.69 -0.94 7.49
CA TRP A 181 -7.44 -2.12 7.07
C TRP A 181 -8.94 -1.87 6.95
N ASP A 182 -9.53 -0.93 7.70
CA ASP A 182 -10.95 -0.58 7.55
C ASP A 182 -11.21 0.09 6.18
N VAL A 183 -10.26 0.91 5.71
CA VAL A 183 -10.32 1.53 4.39
C VAL A 183 -10.13 0.47 3.30
N VAL A 184 -9.20 -0.46 3.50
CA VAL A 184 -8.89 -1.52 2.55
C VAL A 184 -10.05 -2.51 2.44
N SER A 185 -10.67 -2.93 3.54
CA SER A 185 -11.82 -3.84 3.52
C SER A 185 -13.01 -3.21 2.80
N GLU A 186 -13.30 -1.93 3.05
CA GLU A 186 -14.32 -1.18 2.34
C GLU A 186 -14.04 -1.15 0.83
N LEU A 187 -12.81 -0.81 0.42
CA LEU A 187 -12.41 -0.78 -0.99
C LEU A 187 -12.52 -2.16 -1.66
N VAL A 188 -12.07 -3.23 -0.99
CA VAL A 188 -12.16 -4.61 -1.51
C VAL A 188 -13.62 -5.01 -1.73
N CYS A 189 -14.49 -4.76 -0.74
CA CYS A 189 -15.92 -5.06 -0.83
C CYS A 189 -16.65 -4.23 -1.90
N LEU A 190 -16.18 -3.01 -2.19
CA LEU A 190 -16.74 -2.17 -3.25
C LEU A 190 -16.33 -2.64 -4.66
N CYS A 191 -15.11 -3.16 -4.82
CA CYS A 191 -14.56 -3.45 -6.16
C CYS A 191 -14.82 -4.87 -6.63
N THR A 192 -14.79 -5.82 -5.69
CA THR A 192 -14.82 -7.25 -5.97
C THR A 192 -16.27 -7.71 -6.09
N ILE A 193 -16.62 -8.38 -7.19
CA ILE A 193 -17.95 -8.92 -7.40
C ILE A 193 -17.88 -10.45 -7.51
N PRO A 194 -18.60 -11.21 -6.65
CA PRO A 194 -19.32 -10.73 -5.47
C PRO A 194 -18.37 -10.23 -4.36
N PRO A 195 -18.83 -9.38 -3.42
CA PRO A 195 -18.02 -8.94 -2.29
C PRO A 195 -17.53 -10.14 -1.47
N PRO A 196 -16.23 -10.26 -1.18
CA PRO A 196 -15.69 -11.44 -0.50
C PRO A 196 -16.09 -11.45 0.97
N ALA A 197 -16.36 -12.64 1.51
CA ALA A 197 -16.62 -12.83 2.93
C ALA A 197 -15.40 -12.49 3.81
N ASN A 198 -14.19 -12.65 3.27
CA ASN A 198 -12.93 -12.27 3.92
C ASN A 198 -12.12 -11.38 2.96
N PRO A 199 -12.12 -10.05 3.14
CA PRO A 199 -11.34 -9.16 2.27
C PRO A 199 -9.82 -9.36 2.43
N PHE A 200 -9.37 -9.99 3.52
CA PHE A 200 -7.97 -10.30 3.82
C PHE A 200 -7.59 -11.76 3.55
N ALA A 201 -8.39 -12.48 2.75
CA ALA A 201 -8.07 -13.86 2.39
C ALA A 201 -6.69 -13.96 1.72
N LEU A 202 -5.96 -15.02 2.04
CA LEU A 202 -4.62 -15.23 1.55
C LEU A 202 -4.61 -16.16 0.33
N ASP A 203 -3.73 -15.89 -0.61
CA ASP A 203 -3.42 -16.80 -1.70
C ASP A 203 -2.40 -17.85 -1.23
N MET A 204 -2.89 -18.88 -0.54
CA MET A 204 -2.04 -19.94 0.01
C MET A 204 -1.26 -20.70 -1.09
N ARG A 205 -1.77 -20.73 -2.33
CA ARG A 205 -1.07 -21.36 -3.45
C ARG A 205 0.15 -20.54 -3.83
N TYR A 206 -0.02 -19.22 -3.98
CA TYR A 206 1.09 -18.30 -4.19
C TYR A 206 2.13 -18.39 -3.07
N LEU A 207 1.70 -18.39 -1.80
CA LEU A 207 2.64 -18.49 -0.68
C LEU A 207 3.47 -19.79 -0.70
N GLN A 208 2.88 -20.89 -1.19
CA GLN A 208 3.57 -22.16 -1.37
C GLN A 208 4.52 -22.20 -2.56
N THR A 209 4.40 -21.32 -3.56
CA THR A 209 5.34 -21.26 -4.68
C THR A 209 6.57 -20.40 -4.38
N LEU A 210 6.52 -19.55 -3.34
CA LEU A 210 7.65 -18.72 -2.93
C LEU A 210 8.89 -19.55 -2.59
N PRO A 211 10.11 -19.04 -2.88
CA PRO A 211 11.36 -19.61 -2.39
C PRO A 211 11.34 -19.76 -0.87
N LEU A 212 12.04 -20.75 -0.34
CA LEU A 212 11.95 -21.11 1.07
C LEU A 212 12.22 -19.93 2.04
N SER A 213 13.25 -19.14 1.78
CA SER A 213 13.60 -17.95 2.58
C SER A 213 12.49 -16.89 2.57
N GLU A 214 11.91 -16.63 1.40
CA GLU A 214 10.81 -15.69 1.24
C GLU A 214 9.52 -16.21 1.85
N ARG A 215 9.20 -17.49 1.64
CA ARG A 215 8.05 -18.16 2.27
C ARG A 215 8.09 -18.05 3.79
N PHE A 216 9.25 -18.30 4.40
CA PHE A 216 9.43 -18.16 5.84
C PHE A 216 9.19 -16.71 6.30
N LEU A 217 9.80 -15.73 5.61
CA LEU A 217 9.68 -14.31 5.96
C LEU A 217 8.24 -13.78 5.78
N VAL A 218 7.65 -14.03 4.62
CA VAL A 218 6.31 -13.56 4.24
C VAL A 218 5.25 -14.18 5.14
N SER A 219 5.32 -15.49 5.40
CA SER A 219 4.36 -16.15 6.30
C SER A 219 4.43 -15.58 7.72
N GLY A 220 5.63 -15.31 8.26
CA GLY A 220 5.78 -14.68 9.58
C GLY A 220 5.24 -13.25 9.61
N ALA A 221 5.53 -12.45 8.58
CA ALA A 221 5.03 -11.08 8.47
C ALA A 221 3.48 -11.03 8.36
N LEU A 222 2.89 -11.94 7.58
CA LEU A 222 1.45 -12.08 7.45
C LEU A 222 0.80 -12.52 8.77
N ILE A 223 1.38 -13.49 9.50
CA ILE A 223 0.86 -13.90 10.81
C ILE A 223 0.81 -12.71 11.75
N ASN A 224 1.92 -11.97 11.87
CA ASN A 224 2.00 -10.80 12.74
C ASN A 224 0.95 -9.73 12.34
N PHE A 225 0.78 -9.49 11.04
CA PHE A 225 -0.24 -8.54 10.56
C PHE A 225 -1.67 -9.01 10.90
N LEU A 226 -2.01 -10.27 10.63
CA LEU A 226 -3.33 -10.81 10.93
C LEU A 226 -3.61 -10.82 12.44
N GLU A 227 -2.59 -11.04 13.27
CA GLU A 227 -2.71 -10.92 14.74
C GLU A 227 -3.03 -9.50 15.16
N ILE A 228 -2.32 -8.50 14.62
CA ILE A 228 -2.61 -7.08 14.86
C ILE A 228 -4.04 -6.75 14.43
N LEU A 229 -4.45 -7.22 13.23
CA LEU A 229 -5.78 -6.99 12.69
C LEU A 229 -6.85 -7.59 13.59
N VAL A 230 -6.73 -8.85 14.00
CA VAL A 230 -7.68 -9.53 14.89
C VAL A 230 -7.77 -8.83 16.26
N VAL A 231 -6.65 -8.38 16.81
CA VAL A 231 -6.64 -7.66 18.10
C VAL A 231 -7.33 -6.29 18.01
N GLN A 232 -7.25 -5.62 16.86
CA GLN A 232 -7.67 -4.23 16.70
C GLN A 232 -9.02 -4.07 16.01
N CYS A 233 -9.50 -5.09 15.31
CA CYS A 233 -10.80 -5.13 14.65
C CYS A 233 -11.94 -5.43 15.63
N SER A 234 -13.15 -4.97 15.33
CA SER A 234 -14.34 -5.34 16.11
C SER A 234 -14.71 -6.80 15.83
N GLN A 235 -15.09 -7.54 16.88
CA GLN A 235 -15.61 -8.91 16.75
C GLN A 235 -16.96 -8.96 16.04
N GLU A 236 -17.63 -7.82 15.90
CA GLU A 236 -18.89 -7.67 15.17
C GLU A 236 -18.67 -7.62 13.64
N GLU A 237 -17.44 -7.40 13.18
CA GLU A 237 -17.15 -7.39 11.75
C GLU A 237 -17.35 -8.79 11.15
N PRO A 238 -18.05 -8.90 10.01
CA PRO A 238 -18.44 -10.19 9.43
C PRO A 238 -17.24 -11.05 9.01
N PHE A 239 -16.10 -10.41 8.70
CA PHE A 239 -14.87 -11.09 8.30
C PHE A 239 -14.00 -11.54 9.49
N TYR A 240 -14.31 -11.13 10.73
CA TYR A 240 -13.46 -11.41 11.90
C TYR A 240 -13.19 -12.91 12.06
N SER A 241 -14.25 -13.73 12.07
CA SER A 241 -14.14 -15.19 12.22
C SER A 241 -13.35 -15.81 11.07
N LYS A 242 -13.51 -15.27 9.85
CA LYS A 242 -12.81 -15.74 8.65
C LYS A 242 -11.33 -15.42 8.67
N VAL A 243 -10.94 -14.25 9.17
CA VAL A 243 -9.53 -13.95 9.36
C VAL A 243 -8.89 -14.90 10.37
N VAL A 244 -9.58 -15.18 11.49
CA VAL A 244 -9.09 -16.13 12.51
C VAL A 244 -8.93 -17.54 11.93
N GLU A 245 -9.92 -18.02 11.16
CA GLU A 245 -9.85 -19.30 10.43
C GLU A 245 -8.63 -19.35 9.47
N GLU A 246 -8.30 -18.23 8.82
CA GLU A 246 -7.18 -18.13 7.87
C GLU A 246 -5.79 -18.27 8.53
N MET A 247 -5.69 -17.99 9.84
CA MET A 247 -4.41 -17.98 10.54
C MET A 247 -3.82 -19.39 10.71
N ASP A 248 -4.66 -20.40 10.88
CA ASP A 248 -4.23 -21.78 11.13
C ASP A 248 -3.44 -22.41 9.97
N PRO A 249 -3.92 -22.38 8.71
CA PRO A 249 -3.13 -22.87 7.58
C PRO A 249 -1.84 -22.05 7.38
N LEU A 250 -1.87 -20.74 7.64
CA LEU A 250 -0.69 -19.88 7.54
C LEU A 250 0.37 -20.23 8.61
N ARG A 251 -0.03 -20.46 9.86
CA ARG A 251 0.85 -20.90 10.95
C ARG A 251 1.52 -22.24 10.63
N ARG A 252 0.75 -23.20 10.09
CA ARG A 252 1.32 -24.49 9.65
C ARG A 252 2.38 -24.28 8.56
N LEU A 253 2.10 -23.44 7.56
CA LEU A 253 3.06 -23.09 6.52
C LEU A 253 4.33 -22.46 7.10
N HIS A 254 4.18 -21.53 8.03
CA HIS A 254 5.31 -20.84 8.67
C HIS A 254 6.21 -21.80 9.47
N VAL A 255 5.61 -22.66 10.30
CA VAL A 255 6.34 -23.65 11.10
C VAL A 255 7.08 -24.64 10.20
N GLN A 256 6.43 -25.09 9.12
CA GLN A 256 7.08 -25.96 8.14
C GLN A 256 8.27 -25.25 7.47
N ALA A 257 8.09 -24.03 6.99
CA ALA A 257 9.16 -23.26 6.36
C ALA A 257 10.33 -22.99 7.34
N LEU A 258 10.03 -22.67 8.60
CA LEU A 258 11.03 -22.49 9.65
C LEU A 258 11.86 -23.76 9.86
N TRP A 259 11.20 -24.91 9.96
CA TRP A 259 11.86 -26.20 10.15
C TRP A 259 12.79 -26.53 8.96
N GLU A 260 12.30 -26.33 7.73
CA GLU A 260 13.09 -26.56 6.51
C GLU A 260 14.32 -25.62 6.45
N VAL A 261 14.17 -24.34 6.80
CA VAL A 261 15.29 -23.37 6.86
C VAL A 261 16.35 -23.81 7.88
N GLN A 262 15.93 -24.27 9.06
CA GLN A 262 16.85 -24.73 10.12
C GLN A 262 17.61 -25.99 9.71
N HIS A 263 16.97 -26.91 8.98
CA HIS A 263 17.62 -28.13 8.52
C HIS A 263 18.70 -27.85 7.47
N HIS A 264 18.39 -27.05 6.44
CA HIS A 264 19.36 -26.67 5.40
C HIS A 264 20.58 -25.91 5.96
N ARG A 265 20.36 -25.08 7.00
CA ARG A 265 21.47 -24.40 7.70
C ARG A 265 22.36 -25.39 8.43
N SER A 266 21.80 -26.46 8.99
CA SER A 266 22.56 -27.48 9.73
C SER A 266 23.40 -28.34 8.79
N GLU A 267 22.85 -28.72 7.62
CA GLU A 267 23.58 -29.48 6.61
C GLU A 267 24.74 -28.68 5.99
N ALA A 268 24.53 -27.39 5.69
CA ALA A 268 25.58 -26.52 5.14
C ALA A 268 26.80 -26.34 6.08
N VAL A 269 26.60 -26.41 7.40
CA VAL A 269 27.70 -26.31 8.39
C VAL A 269 28.52 -27.60 8.46
N THR A 270 27.97 -28.73 8.04
CA THR A 270 28.63 -30.04 8.15
C THR A 270 29.57 -30.33 6.96
N VAL A 271 29.49 -29.55 5.87
CA VAL A 271 30.27 -29.75 4.63
C VAL A 271 31.43 -28.74 4.49
N GLY A 272 31.97 -28.23 5.60
CA GLY A 272 33.20 -27.43 5.59
C GLY A 272 34.42 -28.24 5.10
N PRO A 273 35.42 -27.62 4.44
CA PRO A 273 36.48 -28.32 3.74
C PRO A 273 37.29 -29.17 4.73
N GLY A 274 37.34 -30.48 4.46
CA GLY A 274 38.18 -31.42 5.21
C GLY A 274 39.65 -31.01 5.17
N PRO A 275 40.43 -31.38 6.20
CA PRO A 275 41.82 -30.96 6.31
C PRO A 275 42.60 -31.43 5.08
N SER A 276 43.17 -30.47 4.36
CA SER A 276 44.16 -30.75 3.32
C SER A 276 45.39 -31.38 3.98
N GLU A 277 45.46 -32.72 3.93
CA GLU A 277 46.69 -33.47 4.13
C GLU A 277 47.67 -33.06 3.02
N GLN A 278 48.68 -32.26 3.38
CA GLN A 278 49.90 -32.10 2.59
C GLN A 278 50.93 -33.10 3.13
N GLN A 279 51.21 -34.10 2.31
CA GLN A 279 52.44 -34.90 2.33
C GLN A 279 53.60 -34.08 1.77
#